data_AF-A0A0K1QCD4-F1
#
_entry.id   AF-A0A0K1QCD4-F1
#
_cell.length_a   1.000
_cell.length_b   1.000
_cell.length_c   1.000
_cell.angle_alpha   90.00
_cell.angle_beta   90.00
_cell.angle_gamma   90.00
#
_symmetry.space_group_name_H-M   'P 1'
#
loop_
_entity.id
_entity.type
_entity.pdbx_description
1 polymer ?
#
loop_
_entity_poly.entity_id
_entity_poly.type
_entity_poly.pdbx_seq_one_letter_code
_entity_poly.pdbx_strand_id
1 'polypeptide(L)'
;MKRIASLVALVAVVAVASGCDEDKKKDDLLAKASASASAAASGAVAAREAVPSAMPSASAAPEPVKAKEVICPTGNDLTLTDPDLEAEIRLKLSKPKDPLKVSDLANIRSLNLTKKQSLDELDPCVIPKMTNLKHLYLGPGKLRDLRPIANLVQLESLRASINEVEDLKPLEKLVLLDRLDLGRTHVRDIAPLANLVNLTELQLDDTQVSDLAPLAKAKKLEKVSIKHTNVSDVSPLKEATKLKFLYVEGCAINNLDTIQPLVGRGLKVVTK
;
A
#
# COMPACT_ATOMS: atom_id res chain seq x y z
N MET A 1 -18.64 38.82 58.14
CA MET A 1 -17.53 38.39 59.02
C MET A 1 -16.49 37.67 58.17
N LYS A 2 -15.24 38.18 58.23
CA LYS A 2 -13.93 37.57 57.93
C LYS A 2 -13.63 36.98 56.53
N ARG A 3 -12.74 37.71 55.85
CA ARG A 3 -11.81 37.31 54.77
C ARG A 3 -10.68 36.44 55.32
N ILE A 4 -10.20 35.44 54.56
CA ILE A 4 -8.81 34.93 54.44
C ILE A 4 -8.77 34.20 53.07
N ALA A 5 -8.13 34.63 51.97
CA ALA A 5 -6.75 35.03 51.63
C ALA A 5 -5.74 33.87 51.50
N SER A 6 -5.27 33.69 50.25
CA SER A 6 -3.93 33.21 49.83
C SER A 6 -3.61 31.71 49.87
N LEU A 7 -3.32 31.10 48.71
CA LEU A 7 -1.91 30.96 48.28
C LEU A 7 -1.81 30.65 46.78
N VAL A 8 -0.97 31.44 46.12
CA VAL A 8 -0.50 31.32 44.74
C VAL A 8 0.55 30.22 44.66
N ALA A 9 0.47 29.33 43.66
CA ALA A 9 1.62 28.56 43.20
C ALA A 9 1.69 28.65 41.67
N LEU A 10 2.49 29.63 41.23
CA LEU A 10 2.97 29.80 39.88
C LEU A 10 4.06 28.75 39.63
N VAL A 11 3.84 27.82 38.70
CA VAL A 11 4.92 27.05 38.11
C VAL A 11 4.86 27.23 36.61
N ALA A 12 5.71 28.13 36.12
CA ALA A 12 6.09 28.22 34.73
C ALA A 12 7.11 27.09 34.45
N VAL A 13 6.82 26.23 33.48
CA VAL A 13 7.84 25.39 32.84
C VAL A 13 7.85 25.77 31.37
N VAL A 14 8.94 26.42 30.96
CA VAL A 14 9.30 26.69 29.57
C VAL A 14 9.95 25.43 28.98
N ALA A 15 9.67 25.22 27.70
CA ALA A 15 9.95 24.06 26.86
C ALA A 15 11.40 23.56 26.80
N VAL A 16 11.56 22.25 26.54
CA VAL A 16 12.61 21.71 25.65
C VAL A 16 12.01 20.58 24.80
N ALA A 17 12.29 20.64 23.51
CA ALA A 17 11.92 19.68 22.48
C ALA A 17 12.77 18.40 22.51
N SER A 18 12.12 17.27 22.23
CA SER A 18 12.65 16.02 21.64
C SER A 18 11.53 14.99 21.78
N GLY A 19 11.08 14.20 20.83
CA GLY A 19 11.59 13.76 19.55
C GLY A 19 10.59 12.69 19.08
N CYS A 20 10.40 12.56 17.78
CA CYS A 20 9.50 11.59 17.16
C CYS A 20 9.90 10.16 17.53
N ASP A 21 8.98 9.38 18.10
CA ASP A 21 9.13 7.92 18.21
C ASP A 21 7.75 7.26 18.27
N GLU A 22 7.13 7.05 17.10
CA GLU A 22 5.93 6.20 16.95
C GLU A 22 6.09 5.29 15.72
N ASP A 23 7.04 4.36 15.76
CA ASP A 23 7.22 3.33 14.72
C ASP A 23 7.38 1.89 15.28
N LYS A 24 6.61 1.54 16.32
CA LYS A 24 6.67 0.17 16.90
C LYS A 24 5.34 -0.58 17.06
N LYS A 25 4.23 -0.14 16.47
CA LYS A 25 2.93 -0.81 16.71
C LYS A 25 1.99 -0.96 15.51
N LYS A 26 2.52 -1.33 14.33
CA LYS A 26 1.68 -1.61 13.14
C LYS A 26 1.79 -3.01 12.55
N ASP A 27 2.68 -3.87 13.06
CA ASP A 27 2.78 -5.27 12.60
C ASP A 27 1.73 -6.21 13.27
N ASP A 28 1.02 -5.75 14.30
CA ASP A 28 0.11 -6.59 15.11
C ASP A 28 -1.37 -6.52 14.67
N LEU A 29 -1.70 -5.71 13.67
CA LEU A 29 -3.08 -5.54 13.17
C LEU A 29 -3.39 -6.40 11.94
N LEU A 30 -2.37 -6.91 11.23
CA LEU A 30 -2.54 -7.81 10.08
C LEU A 30 -2.57 -9.30 10.48
N ALA A 31 -2.09 -9.65 11.67
CA ALA A 31 -2.07 -11.03 12.18
C ALA A 31 -3.38 -11.47 12.87
N LYS A 32 -4.24 -10.53 13.29
CA LYS A 32 -5.47 -10.86 14.06
C LYS A 32 -6.73 -11.05 13.20
N ALA A 33 -6.67 -10.77 11.91
CA ALA A 33 -7.81 -10.96 11.00
C ALA A 33 -7.91 -12.38 10.40
N SER A 34 -6.90 -13.24 10.58
CA SER A 34 -6.88 -14.62 10.05
C SER A 34 -7.18 -15.72 11.09
N ALA A 35 -7.45 -15.37 12.35
CA ALA A 35 -7.61 -16.34 13.45
C ALA A 35 -9.07 -16.59 13.90
N SER A 36 -10.08 -16.12 13.16
CA SER A 36 -11.50 -16.26 13.54
C SER A 36 -12.34 -16.85 12.40
N ALA A 37 -11.94 -18.01 11.89
CA ALA A 37 -12.82 -18.86 11.06
C ALA A 37 -12.35 -20.33 11.07
N SER A 38 -12.24 -20.95 12.24
CA SER A 38 -12.19 -22.42 12.35
C SER A 38 -12.39 -22.85 13.79
N ALA A 39 -13.63 -23.10 14.21
CA ALA A 39 -13.93 -24.02 15.30
C ALA A 39 -15.38 -24.52 15.21
N ALA A 40 -15.52 -25.84 15.43
CA ALA A 40 -16.72 -26.63 15.70
C ALA A 40 -17.47 -27.26 14.52
N ALA A 41 -17.16 -28.52 14.19
CA ALA A 41 -17.95 -29.67 14.67
C ALA A 41 -17.33 -31.01 14.22
N SER A 42 -17.08 -31.89 15.19
CA SER A 42 -16.65 -33.28 15.02
C SER A 42 -17.84 -34.24 15.08
N GLY A 43 -17.86 -35.29 14.23
CA GLY A 43 -18.55 -36.55 14.54
C GLY A 43 -19.19 -37.33 13.38
N ALA A 44 -18.67 -38.55 13.17
CA ALA A 44 -19.32 -39.77 12.61
C ALA A 44 -19.36 -40.05 11.08
N VAL A 45 -18.34 -40.83 10.65
CA VAL A 45 -18.32 -42.10 9.88
C VAL A 45 -19.38 -42.45 8.80
N ALA A 46 -18.83 -42.80 7.63
CA ALA A 46 -19.31 -43.69 6.54
C ALA A 46 -20.32 -43.18 5.50
N ALA A 47 -19.83 -42.94 4.26
CA ALA A 47 -20.03 -43.82 3.09
C ALA A 47 -19.36 -43.19 1.86
N ARG A 48 -18.84 -44.05 0.97
CA ARG A 48 -18.25 -43.69 -0.32
C ARG A 48 -19.31 -43.10 -1.25
N GLU A 49 -19.05 -41.93 -1.83
CA GLU A 49 -19.49 -41.58 -3.18
C GLU A 49 -18.42 -40.70 -3.87
N ALA A 50 -18.15 -41.02 -5.13
CA ALA A 50 -17.21 -40.31 -5.98
C ALA A 50 -17.78 -38.93 -6.32
N VAL A 51 -17.05 -37.86 -5.98
CA VAL A 51 -17.40 -36.49 -6.39
C VAL A 51 -16.82 -36.25 -7.78
N PRO A 52 -17.63 -35.84 -8.78
CA PRO A 52 -17.14 -35.60 -10.13
C PRO A 52 -16.26 -34.34 -10.17
N SER A 53 -15.15 -34.46 -10.87
CA SER A 53 -14.26 -33.37 -11.26
C SER A 53 -15.02 -32.34 -12.08
N ALA A 54 -15.42 -31.24 -11.45
CA ALA A 54 -15.83 -30.02 -12.14
C ALA A 54 -15.04 -28.86 -11.53
N MET A 55 -13.97 -28.47 -12.22
CA MET A 55 -13.33 -27.16 -12.03
C MET A 55 -14.41 -26.08 -12.15
N PRO A 56 -14.52 -25.12 -11.22
CA PRO A 56 -15.34 -23.97 -11.47
C PRO A 56 -14.70 -23.19 -12.62
N SER A 57 -15.51 -23.01 -13.67
CA SER A 57 -15.31 -22.14 -14.82
C SER A 57 -14.53 -20.89 -14.46
N ALA A 58 -13.50 -20.58 -15.25
CA ALA A 58 -12.78 -19.32 -15.23
C ALA A 58 -13.78 -18.16 -15.14
N SER A 59 -13.86 -17.54 -13.97
CA SER A 59 -14.52 -16.25 -13.80
C SER A 59 -13.78 -15.29 -14.72
N ALA A 60 -14.47 -14.74 -15.71
CA ALA A 60 -13.91 -13.82 -16.69
C ALA A 60 -13.11 -12.73 -15.96
N ALA A 61 -11.87 -12.52 -16.38
CA ALA A 61 -11.06 -11.42 -15.87
C ALA A 61 -11.85 -10.11 -16.06
N PRO A 62 -11.95 -9.25 -15.03
CA PRO A 62 -12.73 -8.03 -15.13
C PRO A 62 -12.13 -7.13 -16.24
N GLU A 63 -12.97 -6.59 -17.11
CA GLU A 63 -12.49 -5.79 -18.27
C GLU A 63 -11.49 -4.70 -17.85
N PRO A 64 -10.47 -4.40 -18.67
CA PRO A 64 -9.49 -3.37 -18.38
C PRO A 64 -10.17 -2.02 -18.15
N VAL A 65 -9.68 -1.25 -17.18
CA VAL A 65 -10.26 0.03 -16.79
C VAL A 65 -10.13 1.03 -17.95
N LYS A 66 -11.19 1.20 -18.75
CA LYS A 66 -11.24 2.21 -19.81
C LYS A 66 -11.06 3.60 -19.19
N ALA A 67 -10.34 4.47 -19.89
CA ALA A 67 -10.21 5.88 -19.50
C ALA A 67 -11.59 6.52 -19.67
N LYS A 68 -12.29 6.76 -18.55
CA LYS A 68 -13.46 7.65 -18.58
C LYS A 68 -12.92 9.04 -18.96
N GLU A 69 -13.46 9.65 -20.01
CA GLU A 69 -13.20 11.06 -20.28
C GLU A 69 -13.77 11.88 -19.13
N VAL A 70 -12.90 12.42 -18.27
CA VAL A 70 -13.32 13.24 -17.15
C VAL A 70 -13.02 14.70 -17.45
N ILE A 71 -14.07 15.51 -17.48
CA ILE A 71 -13.97 16.97 -17.62
C ILE A 71 -13.81 17.54 -16.22
N CYS A 72 -12.61 18.02 -15.91
CA CYS A 72 -12.34 18.68 -14.64
C CYS A 72 -12.77 20.15 -14.69
N PRO A 73 -13.46 20.66 -13.66
CA PRO A 73 -13.87 22.06 -13.61
C PRO A 73 -12.64 22.99 -13.68
N THR A 74 -12.69 23.94 -14.60
CA THR A 74 -11.66 24.96 -14.84
C THR A 74 -11.99 26.21 -14.05
N GLY A 75 -11.68 26.18 -12.75
CA GLY A 75 -11.85 27.30 -11.83
C GLY A 75 -10.91 27.20 -10.64
N ASN A 76 -10.77 28.30 -9.89
CA ASN A 76 -9.99 28.32 -8.65
C ASN A 76 -10.72 27.66 -7.48
N ASP A 77 -12.04 27.51 -7.59
CA ASP A 77 -12.88 26.89 -6.57
C ASP A 77 -12.72 25.37 -6.62
N LEU A 78 -12.41 24.79 -5.47
CA LEU A 78 -12.19 23.36 -5.32
C LEU A 78 -13.51 22.66 -5.00
N THR A 79 -14.02 21.86 -5.93
CA THR A 79 -15.16 20.97 -5.68
C THR A 79 -14.65 19.61 -5.23
N LEU A 80 -14.97 19.22 -4.00
CA LEU A 80 -14.66 17.89 -3.46
C LEU A 80 -15.98 17.12 -3.34
N THR A 81 -16.08 15.99 -4.05
CA THR A 81 -17.28 15.14 -4.04
C THR A 81 -17.18 14.00 -3.04
N ASP A 82 -15.95 13.59 -2.70
CA ASP A 82 -15.68 12.55 -1.71
C ASP A 82 -15.51 13.18 -0.31
N PRO A 83 -16.44 12.94 0.63
CA PRO A 83 -16.40 13.55 1.95
C PRO A 83 -15.22 13.05 2.80
N ASP A 84 -14.75 11.82 2.59
CA ASP A 84 -13.61 11.27 3.32
C ASP A 84 -12.30 11.89 2.81
N LEU A 85 -12.19 12.08 1.49
CA LEU A 85 -11.10 12.83 0.88
C LEU A 85 -11.09 14.28 1.37
N GLU A 86 -12.25 14.94 1.41
CA GLU A 86 -12.34 16.31 1.91
C GLU A 86 -11.94 16.42 3.37
N ALA A 87 -12.42 15.51 4.22
CA ALA A 87 -12.07 15.51 5.64
C ALA A 87 -10.56 15.37 5.85
N GLU A 88 -9.90 14.46 5.12
CA GLU A 88 -8.45 14.28 5.20
C GLU A 88 -7.68 15.50 4.67
N ILE A 89 -8.12 16.10 3.54
CA ILE A 89 -7.52 17.34 3.01
C ILE A 89 -7.61 18.47 4.04
N ARG A 90 -8.80 18.70 4.62
CA ARG A 90 -9.02 19.73 5.63
C ARG A 90 -8.18 19.51 6.87
N LEU A 91 -8.04 18.26 7.31
CA LEU A 91 -7.19 17.87 8.42
C LEU A 91 -5.72 18.22 8.15
N LYS A 92 -5.20 17.86 6.96
CA LYS A 92 -3.79 18.13 6.59
C LYS A 92 -3.49 19.61 6.44
N LEU A 93 -4.47 20.39 6.02
CA LEU A 93 -4.34 21.84 5.87
C LEU A 93 -4.65 22.62 7.15
N SER A 94 -5.13 21.96 8.21
CA SER A 94 -5.64 22.62 9.43
C SER A 94 -6.76 23.64 9.12
N LYS A 95 -7.63 23.32 8.14
CA LYS A 95 -8.72 24.16 7.65
C LYS A 95 -10.08 23.45 7.76
N PRO A 96 -10.63 23.26 8.97
CA PRO A 96 -11.85 22.47 9.17
C PRO A 96 -13.10 23.11 8.56
N LYS A 97 -13.15 24.44 8.47
CA LYS A 97 -14.29 25.20 7.94
C LYS A 97 -13.91 26.26 6.90
N ASP A 98 -12.62 26.58 6.79
CA ASP A 98 -12.16 27.61 5.87
C ASP A 98 -12.29 27.16 4.41
N PRO A 99 -12.51 28.11 3.48
CA PRO A 99 -12.51 27.80 2.05
C PRO A 99 -11.19 27.15 1.61
N LEU A 100 -11.31 26.08 0.83
CA LEU A 100 -10.17 25.37 0.24
C LEU A 100 -9.89 25.92 -1.15
N LYS A 101 -8.61 26.19 -1.44
CA LYS A 101 -8.14 26.62 -2.76
C LYS A 101 -7.30 25.53 -3.40
N VAL A 102 -7.26 25.51 -4.73
CA VAL A 102 -6.36 24.60 -5.47
C VAL A 102 -4.89 24.77 -5.03
N SER A 103 -4.45 25.99 -4.76
CA SER A 103 -3.09 26.27 -4.27
C SER A 103 -2.78 25.61 -2.92
N ASP A 104 -3.80 25.36 -2.08
CA ASP A 104 -3.59 24.71 -0.80
C ASP A 104 -3.17 23.24 -0.98
N LEU A 105 -3.64 22.57 -2.03
CA LEU A 105 -3.33 21.17 -2.31
C LEU A 105 -1.83 20.93 -2.53
N ALA A 106 -1.10 21.93 -3.03
CA ALA A 106 0.34 21.87 -3.21
C ALA A 106 1.11 21.78 -1.88
N ASN A 107 0.48 22.08 -0.73
CA ASN A 107 1.09 21.97 0.59
C ASN A 107 0.91 20.57 1.22
N ILE A 108 0.06 19.72 0.64
CA ILE A 108 -0.18 18.37 1.14
C ILE A 108 1.04 17.50 0.82
N ARG A 109 1.60 16.84 1.83
CA ARG A 109 2.73 15.90 1.71
C ARG A 109 2.32 14.45 1.97
N SER A 110 1.25 14.25 2.74
CA SER A 110 0.74 12.92 3.05
C SER A 110 -0.77 12.93 3.08
N LEU A 111 -1.37 11.93 2.47
CA LEU A 111 -2.81 11.68 2.46
C LEU A 111 -3.07 10.26 2.96
N ASN A 112 -3.88 10.12 4.01
CA ASN A 112 -4.24 8.83 4.56
C ASN A 112 -5.76 8.58 4.45
N LEU A 113 -6.14 7.76 3.48
CA LEU A 113 -7.51 7.37 3.20
C LEU A 113 -7.83 5.96 3.73
N THR A 114 -7.02 5.41 4.65
CA THR A 114 -7.22 4.03 5.14
C THR A 114 -8.48 3.84 5.97
N LYS A 115 -9.04 4.93 6.50
CA LYS A 115 -10.28 4.89 7.30
C LYS A 115 -11.55 4.93 6.45
N LYS A 116 -11.40 5.09 5.13
CA LYS A 116 -12.53 5.10 4.21
C LYS A 116 -13.23 3.75 4.20
N GLN A 117 -14.56 3.73 4.29
CA GLN A 117 -15.34 2.49 4.31
C GLN A 117 -15.30 1.75 2.96
N SER A 118 -15.18 2.47 1.84
CA SER A 118 -14.86 1.91 0.52
C SER A 118 -14.19 2.96 -0.36
N LEU A 119 -12.97 2.71 -0.81
CA LEU A 119 -12.32 3.51 -1.84
C LEU A 119 -12.44 2.82 -3.20
N ASP A 120 -13.38 3.27 -4.03
CA ASP A 120 -13.65 2.65 -5.33
C ASP A 120 -13.01 3.42 -6.48
N GLU A 121 -12.89 4.74 -6.34
CA GLU A 121 -12.29 5.61 -7.34
C GLU A 121 -11.44 6.69 -6.65
N LEU A 122 -10.35 7.09 -7.30
CA LEU A 122 -9.58 8.28 -6.94
C LEU A 122 -10.08 9.46 -7.78
N ASP A 123 -10.30 10.61 -7.15
CA ASP A 123 -10.75 11.80 -7.86
C ASP A 123 -9.69 12.25 -8.89
N PRO A 124 -9.97 12.15 -10.21
CA PRO A 124 -9.01 12.47 -11.26
C PRO A 124 -8.78 13.97 -11.44
N CYS A 125 -9.58 14.82 -10.79
CA CYS A 125 -9.48 16.28 -10.87
C CYS A 125 -8.79 16.87 -9.65
N VAL A 126 -8.80 16.18 -8.51
CA VAL A 126 -8.23 16.64 -7.25
C VAL A 126 -6.86 16.01 -6.99
N ILE A 127 -6.74 14.69 -7.13
CA ILE A 127 -5.50 13.96 -6.78
C ILE A 127 -4.29 14.46 -7.58
N PRO A 128 -4.35 14.68 -8.91
CA PRO A 128 -3.20 15.19 -9.66
C PRO A 128 -2.72 16.58 -9.23
N LYS A 129 -3.55 17.36 -8.52
CA LYS A 129 -3.21 18.72 -8.05
C LYS A 129 -2.35 18.71 -6.78
N MET A 130 -2.22 17.58 -6.09
CA MET A 130 -1.35 17.40 -4.92
C MET A 130 0.10 17.13 -5.34
N THR A 131 0.70 18.01 -6.14
CA THR A 131 1.96 17.78 -6.86
C THR A 131 3.18 17.47 -5.99
N ASN A 132 3.11 17.79 -4.70
CA ASN A 132 4.17 17.53 -3.73
C ASN A 132 3.85 16.37 -2.77
N LEU A 133 2.84 15.56 -3.07
CA LEU A 133 2.47 14.42 -2.26
C LEU A 133 3.60 13.38 -2.25
N LYS A 134 4.04 13.00 -1.05
CA LYS A 134 5.10 11.99 -0.80
C LYS A 134 4.55 10.66 -0.33
N HIS A 135 3.45 10.68 0.43
CA HIS A 135 2.90 9.46 1.03
C HIS A 135 1.40 9.37 0.75
N LEU A 136 0.99 8.29 0.10
CA LEU A 136 -0.41 8.00 -0.19
C LEU A 136 -0.78 6.63 0.35
N TYR A 137 -1.69 6.61 1.32
CA TYR A 137 -2.18 5.38 1.92
C TYR A 137 -3.66 5.22 1.60
N LEU A 138 -3.98 4.24 0.76
CA LEU A 138 -5.34 3.95 0.33
C LEU A 138 -5.96 2.89 1.24
N GLY A 139 -7.25 3.05 1.54
CA GLY A 139 -8.01 2.06 2.29
C GLY A 139 -8.39 0.85 1.44
N PRO A 140 -8.90 -0.21 2.08
CA PRO A 140 -9.47 -1.33 1.35
C PRO A 140 -10.69 -0.88 0.55
N GLY A 141 -10.92 -1.52 -0.60
CA GLY A 141 -12.03 -1.15 -1.47
C GLY A 141 -11.99 -1.87 -2.81
N LYS A 142 -12.57 -1.22 -3.82
CA LYS A 142 -12.62 -1.71 -5.20
C LYS A 142 -11.83 -0.83 -6.14
N LEU A 143 -10.80 -0.15 -5.65
CA LEU A 143 -10.01 0.73 -6.50
C LEU A 143 -9.31 -0.08 -7.59
N ARG A 144 -9.58 0.28 -8.85
CA ARG A 144 -8.92 -0.31 -10.01
C ARG A 144 -7.99 0.65 -10.73
N ASP A 145 -8.27 1.96 -10.63
CA ASP A 145 -7.61 2.99 -11.43
C ASP A 145 -6.60 3.81 -10.62
N LEU A 146 -5.32 3.69 -10.99
CA LEU A 146 -4.23 4.50 -10.43
C LEU A 146 -3.83 5.68 -11.34
N ARG A 147 -4.48 5.91 -12.49
CA ARG A 147 -4.14 7.05 -13.37
C ARG A 147 -4.13 8.41 -12.68
N PRO A 148 -5.00 8.71 -11.69
CA PRO A 148 -4.96 9.98 -10.98
C PRO A 148 -3.62 10.27 -10.26
N ILE A 149 -2.80 9.26 -9.98
CA ILE A 149 -1.49 9.43 -9.33
C ILE A 149 -0.32 9.45 -10.31
N ALA A 150 -0.55 9.29 -11.62
CA ALA A 150 0.51 9.04 -12.61
C ALA A 150 1.58 10.14 -12.72
N ASN A 151 1.25 11.37 -12.34
CA ASN A 151 2.14 12.53 -12.40
C ASN A 151 2.61 13.01 -11.01
N LEU A 152 2.32 12.26 -9.94
CA LEU A 152 2.79 12.58 -8.59
C LEU A 152 4.24 12.16 -8.39
N VAL A 153 5.16 12.69 -9.20
CA VAL A 153 6.57 12.27 -9.27
C VAL A 153 7.37 12.44 -7.98
N GLN A 154 6.80 13.12 -6.98
CA GLN A 154 7.35 13.27 -5.63
C GLN A 154 6.94 12.13 -4.68
N LEU A 155 6.16 11.15 -5.15
CA LEU A 155 5.65 10.06 -4.32
C LEU A 155 6.80 9.11 -3.92
N GLU A 156 6.96 8.92 -2.62
CA GLU A 156 7.97 8.07 -1.98
C GLU A 156 7.34 6.79 -1.42
N SER A 157 6.10 6.85 -0.94
CA SER A 157 5.40 5.69 -0.37
C SER A 157 3.96 5.58 -0.88
N LEU A 158 3.60 4.40 -1.38
CA LEU A 158 2.27 4.06 -1.83
C LEU A 158 1.80 2.75 -1.19
N ARG A 159 0.65 2.81 -0.51
CA ARG A 159 -0.15 1.62 -0.17
C ARG A 159 -1.44 1.65 -0.97
N ALA A 160 -1.63 0.62 -1.79
CA ALA A 160 -2.86 0.35 -2.52
C ALA A 160 -3.34 -1.10 -2.32
N SER A 161 -2.91 -1.77 -1.25
CA SER A 161 -3.30 -3.13 -0.93
C SER A 161 -4.79 -3.27 -0.63
N ILE A 162 -5.31 -4.50 -0.78
CA ILE A 162 -6.73 -4.86 -0.55
C ILE A 162 -7.65 -4.02 -1.46
N ASN A 163 -7.33 -4.02 -2.76
CA ASN A 163 -8.08 -3.34 -3.81
C ASN A 163 -8.09 -4.20 -5.09
N GLU A 164 -8.72 -3.74 -6.16
CA GLU A 164 -8.85 -4.47 -7.42
C GLU A 164 -7.88 -3.95 -8.50
N VAL A 165 -6.75 -3.37 -8.09
CA VAL A 165 -5.70 -2.83 -8.98
C VAL A 165 -5.10 -3.95 -9.83
N GLU A 166 -4.92 -3.67 -11.12
CA GLU A 166 -4.31 -4.58 -12.10
C GLU A 166 -3.24 -3.88 -12.93
N ASP A 167 -3.55 -2.67 -13.44
CA ASP A 167 -2.63 -1.88 -14.26
C ASP A 167 -1.69 -1.01 -13.42
N LEU A 168 -0.39 -1.29 -13.50
CA LEU A 168 0.66 -0.53 -12.83
C LEU A 168 1.33 0.53 -13.71
N LYS A 169 0.90 0.72 -14.96
CA LYS A 169 1.45 1.75 -15.86
C LYS A 169 1.49 3.15 -15.24
N PRO A 170 0.50 3.59 -14.44
CA PRO A 170 0.58 4.88 -13.75
C PRO A 170 1.79 5.04 -12.82
N LEU A 171 2.42 3.94 -12.37
CA LEU A 171 3.57 3.98 -11.47
C LEU A 171 4.91 4.16 -12.21
N GLU A 172 4.95 4.03 -13.53
CA GLU A 172 6.20 3.91 -14.32
C GLU A 172 7.18 5.10 -14.14
N LYS A 173 6.65 6.29 -13.84
CA LYS A 173 7.42 7.54 -13.69
C LYS A 173 7.69 7.92 -12.23
N LEU A 174 7.17 7.17 -11.27
CA LEU A 174 7.25 7.49 -9.84
C LEU A 174 8.58 7.00 -9.24
N VAL A 175 9.69 7.39 -9.86
CA VAL A 175 11.05 6.88 -9.59
C VAL A 175 11.57 7.14 -8.18
N LEU A 176 10.90 8.00 -7.41
CA LEU A 176 11.20 8.27 -6.00
C LEU A 176 10.54 7.29 -5.03
N LEU A 177 9.67 6.38 -5.51
CA LEU A 177 9.07 5.35 -4.67
C LEU A 177 10.15 4.49 -4.00
N ASP A 178 10.11 4.48 -2.66
CA ASP A 178 10.90 3.62 -1.79
C ASP A 178 10.07 2.49 -1.19
N ARG A 179 8.77 2.71 -0.94
CA ARG A 179 7.87 1.73 -0.34
C ARG A 179 6.62 1.55 -1.19
N LEU A 180 6.35 0.31 -1.59
CA LEU A 180 5.20 -0.05 -2.40
C LEU A 180 4.50 -1.28 -1.84
N ASP A 181 3.24 -1.11 -1.45
CA ASP A 181 2.36 -2.18 -0.97
C ASP A 181 1.16 -2.34 -1.93
N LEU A 182 1.15 -3.46 -2.65
CA LEU A 182 0.15 -3.88 -3.62
C LEU A 182 -0.46 -5.25 -3.24
N GLY A 183 -0.31 -5.67 -1.97
CA GLY A 183 -0.81 -6.97 -1.54
C GLY A 183 -2.32 -7.10 -1.69
N ARG A 184 -2.83 -8.31 -2.00
CA ARG A 184 -4.25 -8.59 -2.23
C ARG A 184 -4.85 -7.67 -3.30
N THR A 185 -4.20 -7.63 -4.45
CA THR A 185 -4.67 -6.97 -5.67
C THR A 185 -4.69 -7.97 -6.83
N HIS A 186 -5.11 -7.54 -8.02
CA HIS A 186 -5.14 -8.36 -9.24
C HIS A 186 -3.92 -8.16 -10.13
N VAL A 187 -2.84 -7.57 -9.59
CA VAL A 187 -1.59 -7.34 -10.31
C VAL A 187 -1.01 -8.67 -10.82
N ARG A 188 -0.66 -8.68 -12.11
CA ARG A 188 0.03 -9.77 -12.82
C ARG A 188 1.36 -9.33 -13.40
N ASP A 189 1.33 -8.19 -14.07
CA ASP A 189 2.48 -7.60 -14.74
C ASP A 189 3.08 -6.48 -13.89
N ILE A 190 4.37 -6.63 -13.55
CA ILE A 190 5.15 -5.64 -12.82
C ILE A 190 6.22 -4.96 -13.69
N ALA A 191 6.16 -5.11 -15.03
CA ALA A 191 7.05 -4.40 -15.95
C ALA A 191 7.12 -2.87 -15.71
N PRO A 192 6.01 -2.17 -15.36
CA PRO A 192 6.08 -0.74 -15.03
C PRO A 192 7.01 -0.41 -13.85
N LEU A 193 7.34 -1.37 -12.99
CA LEU A 193 8.23 -1.16 -11.84
C LEU A 193 9.73 -1.17 -12.23
N ALA A 194 10.08 -1.47 -13.48
CA ALA A 194 11.47 -1.73 -13.90
C ALA A 194 12.47 -0.57 -13.66
N ASN A 195 11.97 0.66 -13.59
CA ASN A 195 12.78 1.87 -13.35
C ASN A 195 12.69 2.39 -11.90
N LEU A 196 11.94 1.73 -11.01
CA LEU A 196 11.81 2.11 -9.60
C LEU A 196 13.00 1.59 -8.77
N VAL A 197 14.20 2.03 -9.15
CA VAL A 197 15.48 1.58 -8.56
C VAL A 197 15.68 2.03 -7.11
N ASN A 198 14.80 2.91 -6.61
CA ASN A 198 14.82 3.39 -5.23
C ASN A 198 14.04 2.53 -4.24
N LEU A 199 13.28 1.53 -4.71
CA LEU A 199 12.51 0.63 -3.85
C LEU A 199 13.40 -0.03 -2.79
N THR A 200 12.98 0.11 -1.54
CA THR A 200 13.54 -0.56 -0.35
C THR A 200 12.57 -1.59 0.20
N GLU A 201 11.26 -1.38 0.06
CA GLU A 201 10.24 -2.35 0.46
C GLU A 201 9.19 -2.56 -0.64
N LEU A 202 8.91 -3.83 -0.94
CA LEU A 202 7.90 -4.24 -1.90
C LEU A 202 7.05 -5.37 -1.33
N GLN A 203 5.73 -5.19 -1.33
CA GLN A 203 4.76 -6.20 -0.93
C GLN A 203 3.81 -6.51 -2.10
N LEU A 204 3.82 -7.77 -2.52
CA LEU A 204 3.04 -8.34 -3.62
C LEU A 204 2.27 -9.59 -3.16
N ASP A 205 2.06 -9.74 -1.85
CA ASP A 205 1.35 -10.89 -1.28
C ASP A 205 -0.03 -11.07 -1.90
N ASP A 206 -0.48 -12.30 -2.11
CA ASP A 206 -1.81 -12.63 -2.64
C ASP A 206 -2.10 -11.92 -4.00
N THR A 207 -1.08 -11.73 -4.85
CA THR A 207 -1.22 -11.24 -6.23
C THR A 207 -1.00 -12.38 -7.23
N GLN A 208 -1.14 -12.10 -8.52
CA GLN A 208 -1.00 -13.09 -9.59
C GLN A 208 0.34 -12.99 -10.34
N VAL A 209 1.31 -12.28 -9.75
CA VAL A 209 2.66 -12.10 -10.28
C VAL A 209 3.39 -13.45 -10.37
N SER A 210 4.11 -13.66 -11.47
CA SER A 210 4.96 -14.83 -11.71
C SER A 210 6.39 -14.48 -12.12
N ASP A 211 6.61 -13.30 -12.69
CA ASP A 211 7.91 -12.85 -13.19
C ASP A 211 8.45 -11.66 -12.38
N LEU A 212 9.66 -11.82 -11.84
CA LEU A 212 10.38 -10.79 -11.09
C LEU A 212 11.46 -10.08 -11.91
N ALA A 213 11.63 -10.37 -13.20
CA ALA A 213 12.64 -9.75 -14.06
C ALA A 213 12.66 -8.19 -13.98
N PRO A 214 11.52 -7.48 -13.87
CA PRO A 214 11.51 -6.03 -13.68
C PRO A 214 12.27 -5.55 -12.43
N LEU A 215 12.42 -6.38 -11.40
CA LEU A 215 13.11 -6.01 -10.16
C LEU A 215 14.64 -6.12 -10.24
N ALA A 216 15.21 -6.59 -11.36
CA ALA A 216 16.65 -6.85 -11.48
C ALA A 216 17.56 -5.64 -11.20
N LYS A 217 17.04 -4.41 -11.37
CA LYS A 217 17.78 -3.16 -11.11
C LYS A 217 17.54 -2.56 -9.71
N ALA A 218 16.60 -3.10 -8.93
CA ALA A 218 16.20 -2.57 -7.62
C ALA A 218 17.18 -2.98 -6.50
N LYS A 219 18.44 -2.55 -6.63
CA LYS A 219 19.55 -2.93 -5.73
C LYS A 219 19.40 -2.44 -4.30
N LYS A 220 18.47 -1.51 -4.05
CA LYS A 220 18.18 -0.94 -2.72
C LYS A 220 17.15 -1.75 -1.92
N LEU A 221 16.54 -2.79 -2.51
CA LEU A 221 15.56 -3.62 -1.83
C LEU A 221 16.14 -4.20 -0.54
N GLU A 222 15.40 -4.02 0.55
CA GLU A 222 15.69 -4.54 1.89
C GLU A 222 14.64 -5.57 2.32
N LYS A 223 13.38 -5.40 1.88
CA LYS A 223 12.28 -6.30 2.19
C LYS A 223 11.43 -6.57 0.94
N VAL A 224 11.27 -7.83 0.60
CA VAL A 224 10.37 -8.29 -0.47
C VAL A 224 9.43 -9.35 0.08
N SER A 225 8.13 -9.16 -0.11
CA SER A 225 7.11 -10.15 0.23
C SER A 225 6.33 -10.50 -1.04
N ILE A 226 6.35 -11.77 -1.41
CA ILE A 226 5.66 -12.32 -2.58
C ILE A 226 4.82 -13.54 -2.19
N LYS A 227 4.29 -13.57 -0.97
CA LYS A 227 3.57 -14.75 -0.46
C LYS A 227 2.34 -15.05 -1.31
N HIS A 228 2.04 -16.32 -1.50
CA HIS A 228 0.89 -16.79 -2.29
C HIS A 228 0.83 -16.18 -3.70
N THR A 229 2.00 -16.03 -4.34
CA THR A 229 2.12 -15.64 -5.75
C THR A 229 2.51 -16.84 -6.62
N ASN A 230 2.51 -16.66 -7.93
CA ASN A 230 2.92 -17.68 -8.90
C ASN A 230 4.42 -17.64 -9.24
N VAL A 231 5.22 -16.95 -8.43
CA VAL A 231 6.67 -16.82 -8.64
C VAL A 231 7.35 -18.16 -8.41
N SER A 232 8.23 -18.55 -9.34
CA SER A 232 9.06 -19.75 -9.25
C SER A 232 10.55 -19.46 -9.38
N ASP A 233 10.94 -18.29 -9.92
CA ASP A 233 12.32 -17.84 -10.05
C ASP A 233 12.57 -16.53 -9.29
N VAL A 234 13.53 -16.55 -8.38
CA VAL A 234 14.01 -15.39 -7.62
C VAL A 234 15.39 -14.91 -8.06
N SER A 235 15.95 -15.47 -9.13
CA SER A 235 17.22 -15.03 -9.71
C SER A 235 17.28 -13.53 -10.05
N PRO A 236 16.18 -12.83 -10.41
CA PRO A 236 16.21 -11.38 -10.59
C PRO A 236 16.62 -10.60 -9.33
N LEU A 237 16.44 -11.18 -8.13
CA LEU A 237 16.80 -10.53 -6.87
C LEU A 237 18.28 -10.67 -6.50
N LYS A 238 19.10 -11.43 -7.27
CA LYS A 238 20.50 -11.74 -6.92
C LYS A 238 21.39 -10.51 -6.70
N GLU A 239 21.09 -9.40 -7.37
CA GLU A 239 21.83 -8.13 -7.27
C GLU A 239 21.32 -7.21 -6.15
N ALA A 240 20.23 -7.57 -5.46
CA ALA A 240 19.69 -6.84 -4.32
C ALA A 240 20.51 -7.11 -3.06
N THR A 241 21.76 -6.64 -3.05
CA THR A 241 22.74 -6.93 -1.98
C THR A 241 22.35 -6.36 -0.61
N LYS A 242 21.33 -5.50 -0.53
CA LYS A 242 20.77 -4.97 0.71
C LYS A 242 19.58 -5.77 1.25
N LEU A 243 19.15 -6.82 0.55
CA LEU A 243 17.96 -7.59 0.90
C LEU A 243 18.18 -8.31 2.23
N LYS A 244 17.35 -7.98 3.22
CA LYS A 244 17.39 -8.53 4.58
C LYS A 244 16.29 -9.57 4.78
N PHE A 245 15.13 -9.37 4.14
CA PHE A 245 13.98 -10.25 4.30
C PHE A 245 13.33 -10.57 2.95
N LEU A 246 13.13 -11.85 2.69
CA LEU A 246 12.41 -12.36 1.53
C LEU A 246 11.34 -13.35 2.01
N TYR A 247 10.06 -13.02 1.84
CA TYR A 247 8.93 -13.87 2.22
C TYR A 247 8.35 -14.54 0.97
N VAL A 248 8.33 -15.87 0.96
CA VAL A 248 7.99 -16.70 -0.21
C VAL A 248 7.02 -17.84 0.11
N GLU A 249 6.36 -17.77 1.27
CA GLU A 249 5.32 -18.72 1.66
C GLU A 249 4.29 -18.89 0.52
N GLY A 250 3.92 -20.13 0.19
CA GLY A 250 2.92 -20.41 -0.84
C GLY A 250 3.31 -20.08 -2.28
N CYS A 251 4.61 -19.88 -2.57
CA CYS A 251 5.12 -19.75 -3.94
C CYS A 251 5.51 -21.10 -4.55
N ALA A 252 5.75 -21.13 -5.87
CA ALA A 252 6.22 -22.30 -6.61
C ALA A 252 7.76 -22.38 -6.71
N ILE A 253 8.48 -21.86 -5.71
CA ILE A 253 9.95 -21.77 -5.73
C ILE A 253 10.56 -23.09 -5.27
N ASN A 254 11.30 -23.74 -6.17
CA ASN A 254 11.97 -25.01 -5.90
C ASN A 254 13.51 -24.89 -5.84
N ASN A 255 14.07 -23.73 -6.17
CA ASN A 255 15.51 -23.50 -6.16
C ASN A 255 15.83 -22.05 -5.68
N LEU A 256 16.75 -21.93 -4.72
CA LEU A 256 17.25 -20.66 -4.18
C LEU A 256 18.77 -20.46 -4.37
N ASP A 257 19.43 -21.36 -5.12
CA ASP A 257 20.88 -21.36 -5.35
C ASP A 257 21.37 -20.03 -5.93
N THR A 258 20.56 -19.41 -6.79
CA THR A 258 20.86 -18.13 -7.44
C THR A 258 20.98 -16.97 -6.45
N ILE A 259 20.33 -17.05 -5.29
CA ILE A 259 20.38 -16.04 -4.23
C ILE A 259 21.16 -16.50 -2.99
N GLN A 260 21.81 -17.66 -3.05
CA GLN A 260 22.62 -18.19 -1.95
C GLN A 260 23.74 -17.24 -1.48
N PRO A 261 24.39 -16.44 -2.35
CA PRO A 261 25.32 -15.40 -1.90
C PRO A 261 24.68 -14.34 -1.00
N LEU A 262 23.39 -14.06 -1.15
CA LEU A 262 22.65 -13.13 -0.30
C LEU A 262 22.33 -13.76 1.07
N VAL A 263 21.98 -15.05 1.09
CA VAL A 263 21.79 -15.82 2.33
C VAL A 263 23.07 -15.80 3.16
N GLY A 264 24.23 -16.00 2.53
CA GLY A 264 25.54 -15.86 3.17
C GLY A 264 25.85 -14.47 3.73
N ARG A 265 25.11 -13.43 3.30
CA ARG A 265 25.22 -12.04 3.79
C ARG A 265 24.14 -11.66 4.81
N GLY A 266 23.33 -12.62 5.26
CA GLY A 266 22.32 -12.41 6.30
C GLY A 266 20.90 -12.20 5.77
N LEU A 267 20.63 -12.46 4.48
CA LEU A 267 19.26 -12.54 3.97
C LEU A 267 18.50 -13.64 4.72
N LYS A 268 17.36 -13.27 5.30
CA LYS A 268 16.39 -14.19 5.89
C LYS A 268 15.31 -14.53 4.88
N VAL A 269 15.29 -15.78 4.43
CA VAL A 269 14.22 -16.32 3.58
C VAL A 269 13.18 -16.99 4.47
N VAL A 270 11.94 -16.50 4.41
CA VAL A 270 10.80 -16.99 5.19
C VAL A 270 9.87 -17.78 4.27
N THR A 271 9.77 -19.08 4.53
CA THR A 271 9.06 -20.05 3.68
C THR A 271 7.83 -20.67 4.33
N LYS A 272 7.60 -20.39 5.63
CA LYS A 272 6.52 -20.92 6.48
C LYS A 272 6.11 -19.87 7.51
#